data_AF-U2ZPD5-F1
#
_entry.id   AF-U2ZPD5-F1
#
_cell.length_a   1.000
_cell.length_b   1.000
_cell.length_c   1.000
_cell.angle_alpha   90.00
_cell.angle_beta   90.00
_cell.angle_gamma   90.00
#
_symmetry.space_group_name_H-M   'P 1'
#
loop_
_entity.id
_entity.type
_entity.pdbx_description
1 polymer ?
#
loop_
_entity_poly.entity_id
_entity_poly.type
_entity_poly.pdbx_seq_one_letter_code
_entity_poly.pdbx_strand_id
1 'polypeptide(L)'
;MQFLVDTGATSVAMNESQARMLGIDYRVKGRAMVASTAGGNVKAWQIKLDSVKVGALEVLGVEAAVLEGDSPTEVLLGMSFLSRVRWREENGVLQLESKF
;
A
#
# COMPACT_ATOMS: atom_id res chain seq x y z
N MET A 1 -6.13 -11.04 -3.30
CA MET A 1 -5.30 -10.03 -3.98
C MET A 1 -3.84 -10.34 -3.69
N GLN A 2 -2.95 -10.17 -4.66
CA GLN A 2 -1.51 -10.32 -4.44
C GLN A 2 -0.91 -8.96 -4.03
N PHE A 3 0.15 -9.01 -3.24
CA PHE A 3 0.89 -7.83 -2.79
C PHE A 3 2.35 -7.96 -3.23
N LEU A 4 2.96 -6.84 -3.61
CA LEU A 4 4.39 -6.73 -3.82
C LEU A 4 4.99 -5.95 -2.66
N VAL A 5 6.02 -6.50 -2.01
CA VAL A 5 6.75 -5.75 -0.98
C VAL A 5 7.71 -4.79 -1.65
N ASP A 6 7.59 -3.52 -1.30
CA ASP A 6 8.38 -2.44 -1.90
C ASP A 6 8.91 -1.50 -0.81
N THR A 7 10.17 -1.67 -0.44
CA THR A 7 10.85 -0.81 0.54
C THR A 7 11.13 0.60 0.01
N GLY A 8 11.02 0.82 -1.31
CA GLY A 8 11.13 2.13 -1.95
C GLY A 8 9.82 2.94 -1.89
N ALA A 9 8.68 2.27 -1.69
CA ALA A 9 7.40 2.93 -1.51
C ALA A 9 7.24 3.45 -0.08
N THR A 10 6.91 4.73 0.08
CA THR A 10 6.69 5.36 1.39
C THR A 10 5.39 4.90 2.05
N SER A 11 4.34 4.68 1.25
CA SER A 11 3.00 4.27 1.70
C SER A 11 2.56 2.99 0.98
N VAL A 12 1.49 2.35 1.48
CA VAL A 12 0.82 1.32 0.67
C VAL A 12 0.30 1.99 -0.60
N ALA A 13 0.56 1.44 -1.77
CA ALA A 13 0.16 2.05 -3.04
C ALA A 13 -0.69 1.08 -3.87
N MET A 14 -1.78 1.59 -4.44
CA MET A 14 -2.69 0.84 -5.30
C MET A 14 -3.22 1.73 -6.42
N ASN A 15 -3.69 1.13 -7.50
CA ASN A 15 -4.35 1.85 -8.58
C ASN A 15 -5.86 2.03 -8.30
N GLU A 16 -6.54 2.79 -9.15
CA GLU A 16 -7.98 3.08 -8.97
C GLU A 16 -8.85 1.83 -9.05
N SER A 17 -8.48 0.85 -9.87
CA SER A 17 -9.22 -0.40 -10.04
C SER A 17 -9.17 -1.25 -8.79
N GLN A 18 -7.98 -1.38 -8.19
CA GLN A 18 -7.76 -2.06 -6.91
C GLN A 18 -8.53 -1.36 -5.78
N ALA A 19 -8.48 -0.02 -5.71
CA ALA A 19 -9.22 0.74 -4.71
C ALA A 19 -10.75 0.51 -4.81
N ARG A 20 -11.29 0.50 -6.03
CA ARG A 20 -12.71 0.16 -6.27
C ARG A 20 -13.05 -1.26 -5.85
N MET A 21 -12.19 -2.24 -6.18
CA MET A 21 -12.39 -3.64 -5.79
C MET A 21 -12.42 -3.82 -4.27
N LEU A 22 -11.66 -3.01 -3.54
CA LEU A 22 -11.59 -3.01 -2.08
C LEU A 22 -12.70 -2.15 -1.43
N GLY A 23 -13.59 -1.52 -2.21
CA GLY A 23 -14.65 -0.66 -1.67
C GLY A 23 -14.14 0.64 -1.03
N ILE A 24 -12.98 1.13 -1.48
CA ILE A 24 -12.35 2.33 -0.94
C ILE A 24 -12.86 3.57 -1.69
N ASP A 25 -13.60 4.43 -1.00
CA ASP A 25 -14.10 5.70 -1.53
C ASP A 25 -13.04 6.83 -1.51
N TYR A 26 -11.90 6.60 -2.15
CA TYR A 26 -10.73 7.48 -2.07
C TYR A 26 -10.97 8.90 -2.61
N ARG A 27 -11.90 9.09 -3.55
CA ARG A 27 -12.25 10.42 -4.06
C ARG A 27 -13.07 11.27 -3.09
N VAL A 28 -13.72 10.63 -2.12
CA VAL A 28 -14.54 11.30 -1.09
C VAL A 28 -13.73 11.45 0.20
N LYS A 29 -13.05 10.39 0.63
CA LYS A 29 -12.31 10.35 1.90
C LYS A 29 -10.85 10.80 1.78
N GLY A 30 -10.29 10.76 0.57
CA GLY A 30 -8.86 11.01 0.34
C GLY A 30 -8.54 12.46 0.03
N ARG A 31 -7.30 12.83 0.29
CA ARG A 31 -6.72 14.12 -0.08
C ARG A 31 -6.01 13.99 -1.42
N ALA A 32 -6.42 14.77 -2.42
CA ALA A 32 -5.74 14.82 -3.70
C ALA A 32 -4.27 15.26 -3.54
N MET A 33 -3.38 14.60 -4.27
CA MET A 33 -1.94 14.87 -4.29
C MET A 33 -1.33 14.47 -5.64
N VAL A 34 -0.04 14.76 -5.81
CA VAL A 34 0.77 14.21 -6.90
C VAL A 34 1.78 13.25 -6.27
N ALA A 35 1.81 12.01 -6.76
CA ALA A 35 2.78 11.01 -6.36
C ALA A 35 3.93 10.97 -7.37
N SER A 36 5.17 10.91 -6.87
CA SER A 36 6.34 10.63 -7.70
C SER A 36 6.57 9.13 -7.73
N THR A 37 6.64 8.55 -8.93
CA THR A 37 6.83 7.11 -9.15
C THR A 37 8.00 6.88 -10.11
N ALA A 38 8.40 5.62 -10.28
CA ALA A 38 9.39 5.26 -11.30
C ALA A 38 8.95 5.64 -12.73
N GLY A 39 7.64 5.68 -13.00
CA GLY A 39 7.08 6.11 -14.28
C GLY A 39 6.90 7.63 -14.41
N GLY A 40 7.33 8.40 -13.40
CA GLY A 40 7.14 9.85 -13.32
C GLY A 40 6.02 10.24 -12.36
N ASN A 41 5.62 11.50 -12.46
CA ASN A 41 4.59 12.08 -11.59
C ASN A 41 3.19 11.66 -12.05
N VAL A 42 2.35 11.22 -11.11
CA VAL A 42 0.97 10.82 -11.36
C VAL A 42 0.03 11.47 -10.34
N LYS A 43 -1.19 11.76 -10.76
CA LYS A 43 -2.24 12.21 -9.85
C LYS A 43 -2.61 11.06 -8.91
N ALA A 44 -2.82 11.37 -7.64
CA ALA A 44 -3.13 10.38 -6.64
C ALA A 44 -4.00 10.97 -5.51
N TRP A 45 -4.46 10.09 -4.62
CA TRP A 45 -5.16 10.45 -3.41
C TRP A 45 -4.51 9.77 -2.22
N GLN A 46 -4.10 10.57 -1.23
CA GLN A 46 -3.68 10.05 0.06
C GLN A 46 -4.92 9.68 0.87
N ILE A 47 -4.94 8.47 1.40
CA ILE A 47 -5.99 7.95 2.27
C ILE A 47 -5.37 7.32 3.52
N LYS A 48 -6.21 7.08 4.52
CA LYS A 48 -5.87 6.25 5.68
C LYS A 48 -6.79 5.04 5.68
N LEU A 49 -6.20 3.86 5.59
CA LEU A 49 -6.89 2.59 5.70
C LEU A 49 -7.11 2.27 7.17
N ASP A 50 -8.32 1.83 7.52
CA ASP A 50 -8.64 1.42 8.89
C ASP A 50 -7.79 0.23 9.32
N SER A 51 -7.61 -0.74 8.43
CA SER A 51 -6.62 -1.80 8.59
C SER A 51 -6.09 -2.34 7.26
N VAL A 52 -4.92 -2.97 7.32
CA VAL A 52 -4.33 -3.77 6.25
C VAL A 52 -3.98 -5.14 6.81
N LYS A 53 -4.55 -6.19 6.20
CA LYS A 53 -4.37 -7.57 6.63
C LYS A 53 -3.56 -8.37 5.61
N VAL A 54 -2.46 -8.98 6.07
CA VAL A 54 -1.59 -9.85 5.28
C VAL A 54 -1.44 -11.17 6.04
N GLY A 55 -2.11 -12.23 5.56
CA GLY A 55 -2.20 -13.49 6.29
C GLY A 55 -2.84 -13.30 7.68
N ALA A 56 -2.12 -13.70 8.72
CA ALA A 56 -2.55 -13.55 10.11
C ALA A 56 -2.23 -12.15 10.70
N LEU A 57 -1.45 -11.32 10.01
CA LEU A 57 -1.05 -10.01 10.49
C LEU A 57 -2.07 -8.96 10.11
N GLU A 58 -2.46 -8.13 11.06
CA GLU A 58 -3.32 -6.97 10.85
C GLU A 58 -2.65 -5.73 11.40
N VAL A 59 -2.52 -4.69 10.55
CA VAL A 59 -1.97 -3.40 10.93
C VAL A 59 -3.06 -2.35 10.78
N LEU A 60 -3.34 -1.62 11.86
CA LEU A 60 -4.40 -0.61 11.89
C LEU A 60 -3.88 0.76 11.44
N GLY A 61 -4.76 1.58 10.85
CA GLY A 61 -4.50 3.00 10.58
C GLY A 61 -3.32 3.24 9.64
N VAL A 62 -3.26 2.53 8.53
CA VAL A 62 -2.14 2.54 7.57
C VAL A 62 -2.34 3.62 6.54
N GLU A 63 -1.31 4.44 6.28
CA GLU A 63 -1.36 5.42 5.20
C GLU A 63 -1.23 4.72 3.84
N ALA A 64 -2.07 5.11 2.89
CA ALA A 64 -2.02 4.57 1.54
C ALA A 64 -2.22 5.68 0.48
N ALA A 65 -1.80 5.39 -0.74
CA ALA A 65 -2.02 6.22 -1.91
C ALA A 65 -2.79 5.42 -2.97
N VAL A 66 -3.84 6.04 -3.53
CA VAL A 66 -4.52 5.55 -4.74
C VAL A 66 -4.04 6.35 -5.92
N LEU A 67 -3.39 5.70 -6.88
CA LEU A 67 -2.82 6.32 -8.08
C LEU A 67 -3.83 6.28 -9.22
N GLU A 68 -3.92 7.38 -9.97
CA GLU A 68 -4.71 7.45 -11.20
C GLU A 68 -4.07 6.58 -12.31
N GLY A 69 -4.89 5.82 -13.04
CA GLY A 69 -4.44 4.88 -14.08
C GLY A 69 -4.34 3.43 -13.60
N ASP A 70 -3.50 2.64 -14.27
CA ASP A 70 -3.45 1.17 -14.12
C ASP A 70 -2.22 0.66 -13.35
N SER A 71 -1.26 1.53 -13.05
CA SER A 71 -0.08 1.21 -12.24
C SER A 71 -0.27 1.65 -10.78
N PRO A 72 0.21 0.88 -9.80
CA PRO A 72 0.87 -0.42 -9.93
C PRO A 72 -0.12 -1.56 -10.25
N THR A 73 0.36 -2.62 -10.90
CA THR A 73 -0.43 -3.81 -11.27
C THR A 73 -0.81 -4.67 -10.07
N GLU A 74 0.09 -4.75 -9.09
CA GLU A 74 -0.12 -5.32 -7.76
C GLU A 74 -0.18 -4.19 -6.72
N VAL A 75 -0.82 -4.45 -5.57
CA VAL A 75 -0.76 -3.49 -4.46
C VAL A 75 0.64 -3.54 -3.84
N LEU A 76 1.28 -2.38 -3.69
CA LEU A 76 2.59 -2.26 -3.07
C LEU A 76 2.43 -2.15 -1.55
N LEU A 77 3.11 -3.02 -0.80
CA LEU A 77 3.28 -2.88 0.65
C LEU A 77 4.52 -2.05 0.93
N GLY A 78 4.30 -0.74 1.10
CA GLY A 78 5.35 0.21 1.42
C GLY A 78 5.63 0.37 2.92
N MET A 79 6.50 1.34 3.24
CA MET A 79 7.02 1.57 4.58
C MET A 79 5.97 1.93 5.63
N SER A 80 4.84 2.55 5.26
CA SER A 80 3.69 2.76 6.16
C SER A 80 3.14 1.47 6.81
N PHE A 81 3.29 0.32 6.13
CA PHE A 81 2.99 -0.99 6.65
C PHE A 81 4.25 -1.66 7.20
N LEU A 82 5.33 -1.72 6.40
CA LEU A 82 6.54 -2.49 6.73
C LEU A 82 7.24 -2.00 8.00
N SER A 83 7.16 -0.70 8.33
CA SER A 83 7.73 -0.16 9.56
C SER A 83 7.02 -0.64 10.83
N ARG A 84 5.78 -1.14 10.71
CA ARG A 84 4.93 -1.59 11.83
C ARG A 84 4.99 -3.09 12.08
N VAL A 85 5.64 -3.84 11.20
CA VAL A 85 5.88 -5.28 11.35
C VAL A 85 7.38 -5.55 11.43
N ARG A 86 7.76 -6.70 12.00
CA ARG A 86 9.11 -7.24 11.80
C ARG A 86 9.09 -7.98 10.47
N TRP A 87 10.14 -7.81 9.68
CA TRP A 87 10.27 -8.52 8.42
C TRP A 87 11.73 -8.86 8.16
N ARG A 88 11.96 -10.01 7.52
CA ARG A 88 13.26 -10.42 7.00
C ARG A 88 13.05 -11.22 5.71
N GLU A 89 14.00 -11.09 4.80
CA GLU A 89 14.13 -11.98 3.66
C GLU A 89 15.22 -13.02 4.01
N GLU A 90 14.89 -14.30 3.84
CA GLU A 90 15.78 -15.41 4.14
C GLU A 90 15.55 -16.51 3.10
N ASN A 91 16.59 -16.80 2.30
CA ASN A 91 16.57 -17.83 1.25
C ASN A 91 15.44 -17.67 0.22
N GLY A 92 15.15 -16.44 -0.20
CA GLY A 92 14.09 -16.11 -1.15
C GLY A 92 12.69 -16.10 -0.54
N VAL A 93 12.57 -16.26 0.78
CA VAL A 93 11.30 -16.24 1.50
C VAL A 93 11.22 -14.98 2.35
N LEU A 94 10.18 -14.18 2.12
CA LEU A 94 9.83 -13.08 3.01
C LEU A 94 9.08 -13.63 4.23
N GLN A 95 9.63 -13.37 5.41
CA GLN A 95 8.98 -13.65 6.69
C GLN A 95 8.48 -12.33 7.28
N LEU A 96 7.19 -12.30 7.64
CA LEU A 96 6.55 -11.17 8.31
C LEU A 96 6.07 -11.62 9.70
N GLU A 97 6.29 -10.78 10.70
CA GLU A 97 5.90 -11.04 12.09
C GLU A 97 5.29 -9.78 12.72
N SER A 98 4.33 -9.96 13.62
CA SER A 98 3.80 -8.84 14.40
C SER A 98 4.91 -8.25 15.27
N LYS A 99 4.92 -6.92 15.45
CA LYS A 99 5.85 -6.29 16.39
C LYS A 99 5.46 -6.52 17.85
N PHE A 100 4.20 -6.91 18.13
CA PHE A 100 3.66 -7.17 19.46
C PHE A 100 2.63 -8.30 19.44
#